data_AF-A0AAP0DRC7-F1
#
_entry.id   AF-A0AAP0DRC7-F1
#
_cell.length_a   1.000
_cell.length_b   1.000
_cell.length_c   1.000
_cell.angle_alpha   90.00
_cell.angle_beta   90.00
_cell.angle_gamma   90.00
#
_symmetry.space_group_name_H-M   'P 1'
#
loop_
_entity.id
_entity.type
_entity.pdbx_description
1 polymer ?
#
loop_
_entity_poly.entity_id
_entity_poly.type
_entity_poly.pdbx_seq_one_letter_code
_entity_poly.pdbx_strand_id
1 'polypeptide(L)'
;MTALHLPLARTNFIRSSSAPPPPSASTTPVTVTQNLSYWDSIYSDINSHLKKSIPIRHPVSVFEPMHHLTFSPPKPTAAALCVAACEVVGGDRADAVVAASAIHLMHAAIYTHDHLLLTDRPGSGIPHRFGSNVELLTGDGIMPFGFELLAGSGGADSEKMLKVVVEIAQAVGGKGMVDGWSGRPSRRLDGCGAACGAILGGGSVEEIDRMKRFGVYVGKIQGLLSDESGSEGGKVELAEKWRDLALEELEYFEGKKIEQISTIVRVT
;
A
#
# COMPACT_ATOMS: atom_id res chain seq x y z
N MET A 1 57.19 -20.80 -55.59
CA MET A 1 58.00 -19.58 -55.53
C MET A 1 57.56 -18.79 -54.32
N THR A 2 58.32 -18.51 -53.27
CA THR A 2 59.69 -18.85 -52.89
C THR A 2 59.74 -18.53 -51.39
N ALA A 3 60.22 -19.46 -50.58
CA ALA A 3 60.52 -19.24 -49.17
C ALA A 3 61.90 -18.60 -49.04
N LEU A 4 62.04 -17.52 -48.26
CA LEU A 4 63.28 -16.95 -47.71
C LEU A 4 62.86 -16.09 -46.48
N HIS A 5 63.49 -16.01 -45.31
CA HIS A 5 64.74 -16.57 -44.78
C HIS A 5 64.70 -16.38 -43.23
N LEU A 6 65.22 -17.36 -42.49
CA LEU A 6 65.67 -17.29 -41.07
C LEU A 6 66.93 -16.39 -40.92
N PRO A 7 67.31 -15.82 -39.73
CA PRO A 7 67.85 -16.64 -38.62
C PRO A 7 67.77 -16.15 -37.15
N LEU A 8 67.74 -17.15 -36.24
CA LEU A 8 68.41 -17.35 -34.93
C LEU A 8 68.87 -16.16 -34.05
N ALA A 9 68.45 -16.17 -32.77
CA ALA A 9 69.38 -16.08 -31.62
C ALA A 9 68.75 -16.50 -30.27
N ARG A 10 69.59 -17.18 -29.47
CA ARG A 10 69.49 -17.71 -28.10
C ARG A 10 68.80 -16.81 -27.07
N THR A 11 68.12 -17.38 -26.07
CA THR A 11 68.65 -17.50 -24.68
C THR A 11 67.70 -18.21 -23.70
N ASN A 12 68.31 -19.13 -22.94
CA ASN A 12 68.16 -19.45 -21.51
C ASN A 12 66.80 -19.83 -20.90
N PHE A 13 66.75 -21.12 -20.57
CA PHE A 13 66.14 -21.69 -19.37
C PHE A 13 66.30 -20.79 -18.14
N ILE A 14 65.19 -20.35 -17.56
CA ILE A 14 65.05 -20.15 -16.11
C ILE A 14 63.73 -20.79 -15.68
N ARG A 15 63.87 -21.84 -14.88
CA ARG A 15 62.76 -22.50 -14.17
C ARG A 15 62.38 -21.59 -13.00
N SER A 16 61.20 -20.99 -13.04
CA SER A 16 60.59 -20.31 -11.90
C SER A 16 59.37 -21.11 -11.46
N SER A 17 59.48 -21.69 -10.27
CA SER A 17 58.41 -22.36 -9.54
C SER A 17 57.50 -21.30 -8.94
N SER A 18 56.27 -21.16 -9.43
CA SER A 18 55.19 -20.49 -8.72
C SER A 18 54.09 -21.49 -8.37
N ALA A 19 53.94 -21.74 -7.06
CA ALA A 19 52.82 -22.47 -6.51
C ALA A 19 51.50 -21.70 -6.78
N PRO A 20 50.36 -22.39 -6.92
CA PRO A 20 49.07 -21.73 -7.10
C PRO A 20 48.66 -21.01 -5.80
N PRO A 21 47.97 -19.86 -5.89
CA PRO A 21 47.47 -19.17 -4.72
C PRO A 21 46.36 -19.99 -4.02
N PRO A 22 46.17 -19.82 -2.70
CA PRO A 22 45.15 -20.55 -1.96
C PRO A 22 43.74 -20.13 -2.42
N PRO A 23 42.73 -21.00 -2.27
CA PRO A 23 41.36 -20.70 -2.66
C PRO A 23 40.84 -19.52 -1.83
N SER A 24 40.41 -18.47 -2.53
CA SER A 24 39.69 -17.36 -1.95
C SER A 24 38.40 -17.88 -1.30
N ALA A 25 38.23 -17.58 -0.01
CA ALA A 25 37.07 -17.94 0.77
C ALA A 25 35.78 -17.60 0.01
N SER A 26 34.95 -18.62 -0.22
CA SER A 26 33.62 -18.47 -0.78
C SER A 26 32.75 -17.72 0.24
N THR A 27 32.58 -16.43 0.03
CA THR A 27 31.57 -15.64 0.73
C THR A 27 30.21 -16.17 0.32
N THR A 28 29.59 -16.95 1.19
CA THR A 28 28.15 -17.24 1.12
C THR A 28 27.40 -15.91 0.96
N PRO A 29 26.41 -15.79 0.07
CA PRO A 29 25.60 -14.59 0.02
C PRO A 29 24.83 -14.53 1.33
N VAL A 30 25.29 -13.67 2.24
CA VAL A 30 24.53 -13.27 3.42
C VAL A 30 23.27 -12.64 2.87
N THR A 31 22.13 -13.31 3.05
CA THR A 31 20.83 -12.75 2.74
C THR A 31 20.70 -11.45 3.52
N VAL A 32 20.73 -10.33 2.79
CA VAL A 32 20.44 -9.02 3.35
C VAL A 32 18.97 -9.04 3.72
N THR A 33 18.65 -9.39 4.95
CA THR A 33 17.33 -9.15 5.53
C THR A 33 17.20 -7.64 5.63
N GLN A 34 16.64 -7.01 4.59
CA GLN A 34 16.38 -5.58 4.61
C GLN A 34 15.46 -5.29 5.79
N ASN A 35 15.94 -4.46 6.71
CA ASN A 35 15.22 -4.00 7.89
C ASN A 35 14.16 -2.99 7.42
N LEU A 36 13.11 -3.49 6.76
CA LEU A 36 11.97 -2.67 6.34
C LEU A 36 11.27 -2.15 7.59
N SER A 37 10.90 -0.87 7.60
CA SER A 37 9.97 -0.39 8.62
C SER A 37 8.72 -1.27 8.63
N TYR A 38 8.08 -1.43 9.78
CA TYR A 38 6.86 -2.26 9.91
C TYR A 38 5.84 -1.98 8.79
N TRP A 39 5.63 -0.70 8.48
CA TRP A 39 4.75 -0.24 7.42
C TRP A 39 5.25 -0.60 6.01
N ASP A 40 6.55 -0.48 5.74
CA ASP A 40 7.10 -0.88 4.43
C ASP A 40 6.99 -2.38 4.19
N SER A 41 7.10 -3.20 5.24
CA SER A 41 6.83 -4.64 5.13
C SER A 41 5.36 -4.89 4.74
N ILE A 42 4.40 -4.22 5.38
CA ILE A 42 2.98 -4.33 5.02
C ILE A 42 2.73 -3.89 3.57
N TYR A 43 3.27 -2.75 3.16
CA TYR A 43 3.13 -2.28 1.78
C TYR A 43 3.80 -3.21 0.77
N SER A 44 4.91 -3.84 1.13
CA SER A 44 5.57 -4.86 0.30
C SER A 44 4.67 -6.06 0.06
N ASP A 45 3.99 -6.54 1.11
CA ASP A 45 3.06 -7.68 1.03
C ASP A 45 1.85 -7.34 0.14
N ILE A 46 1.23 -6.17 0.35
CA ILE A 46 0.09 -5.67 -0.45
C ILE A 46 0.50 -5.50 -1.92
N ASN A 47 1.63 -4.84 -2.18
CA ASN A 47 2.13 -4.62 -3.54
C ASN A 47 2.44 -5.94 -4.25
N SER A 48 3.01 -6.91 -3.52
CA SER A 48 3.30 -8.24 -4.05
C SER A 48 2.02 -8.98 -4.44
N HIS A 49 0.96 -8.86 -3.63
CA HIS A 49 -0.34 -9.42 -3.95
C HIS A 49 -0.96 -8.72 -5.17
N LEU A 50 -1.04 -7.38 -5.18
CA LEU A 50 -1.61 -6.62 -6.30
C LEU A 50 -0.89 -6.85 -7.64
N LYS A 51 0.45 -6.93 -7.64
CA LYS A 51 1.23 -7.22 -8.86
C LYS A 51 0.92 -8.60 -9.44
N LYS A 52 0.62 -9.59 -8.58
CA LYS A 52 0.20 -10.93 -9.01
C LYS A 52 -1.25 -10.91 -9.53
N SER A 53 -2.12 -10.14 -8.89
CA SER A 53 -3.54 -10.07 -9.24
C SER A 53 -3.81 -9.25 -10.51
N ILE A 54 -2.99 -8.25 -10.81
CA ILE A 54 -3.16 -7.36 -11.97
C ILE A 54 -1.93 -7.47 -12.88
N PRO A 55 -1.70 -8.62 -13.54
CA PRO A 55 -0.61 -8.72 -14.50
C PRO A 55 -0.93 -7.93 -15.76
N ILE A 56 0.08 -7.29 -16.36
CA ILE A 56 -0.06 -6.70 -17.69
C ILE A 56 -0.22 -7.85 -18.69
N ARG A 57 -1.41 -7.96 -19.30
CA ARG A 57 -1.78 -9.02 -20.23
C ARG A 57 -2.66 -8.49 -21.36
N HIS A 58 -2.95 -9.33 -22.35
CA HIS A 58 -3.87 -8.95 -23.43
C HIS A 58 -5.34 -8.90 -22.94
N PRO A 59 -6.15 -7.93 -23.40
CA PRO A 59 -5.74 -6.78 -24.22
C PRO A 59 -4.97 -5.73 -23.41
N VAL A 60 -3.78 -5.35 -23.91
CA VAL A 60 -2.86 -4.42 -23.21
C VAL A 60 -3.51 -3.06 -22.98
N SER A 61 -4.37 -2.62 -23.90
CA SER A 61 -5.14 -1.37 -23.79
C SER A 61 -6.05 -1.28 -22.56
N VAL A 62 -6.34 -2.40 -21.89
CA VAL A 62 -7.12 -2.45 -20.64
C VAL A 62 -6.22 -2.68 -19.44
N PHE A 63 -5.34 -3.69 -19.51
CA PHE A 63 -4.55 -4.11 -18.36
C PHE A 63 -3.33 -3.22 -18.09
N GLU A 64 -2.75 -2.54 -19.09
CA GLU A 64 -1.67 -1.57 -18.85
C GLU A 64 -2.17 -0.35 -18.07
N PRO A 65 -3.27 0.34 -18.47
CA PRO A 65 -3.83 1.42 -17.65
C PRO A 65 -4.20 0.96 -16.24
N MET A 66 -4.85 -0.20 -16.11
CA MET A 66 -5.27 -0.73 -14.81
C MET A 66 -4.07 -0.97 -13.89
N HIS A 67 -3.01 -1.60 -14.39
CA HIS A 67 -1.78 -1.81 -13.63
C HIS A 67 -1.14 -0.47 -13.26
N HIS A 68 -0.97 0.44 -14.21
CA HIS A 68 -0.33 1.73 -13.98
C HIS A 68 -1.09 2.56 -12.93
N LEU A 69 -2.39 2.75 -13.10
CA LEU A 69 -3.22 3.60 -12.23
C LEU A 69 -3.38 2.99 -10.83
N THR A 70 -3.27 1.67 -10.67
CA THR A 70 -3.25 1.03 -9.34
C THR A 70 -2.03 1.48 -8.51
N PHE A 71 -0.87 1.69 -9.14
CA PHE A 71 0.38 2.02 -8.44
C PHE A 71 0.82 3.48 -8.58
N SER A 72 0.03 4.32 -9.25
CA SER A 72 0.31 5.76 -9.40
C SER A 72 0.05 6.61 -8.16
N PRO A 73 -1.00 6.37 -7.35
CA PRO A 73 -1.29 7.16 -6.17
C PRO A 73 -0.22 7.02 -5.07
N PRO A 74 -0.15 7.97 -4.13
CA PRO A 74 0.58 7.79 -2.87
C PRO A 74 0.15 6.50 -2.14
N LYS A 75 1.05 5.97 -1.31
CA LYS A 75 0.78 4.76 -0.52
C LYS A 75 -0.46 4.97 0.38
N PRO A 76 -1.52 4.14 0.26
CA PRO A 76 -2.75 4.36 1.02
C PRO A 76 -2.63 3.86 2.47
N THR A 77 -2.65 4.79 3.41
CA THR A 77 -2.66 4.53 4.86
C THR A 77 -3.76 3.53 5.25
N ALA A 78 -4.95 3.67 4.67
CA ALA A 78 -6.09 2.78 4.87
C ALA A 78 -5.80 1.29 4.63
N ALA A 79 -5.04 0.97 3.58
CA ALA A 79 -4.70 -0.42 3.26
C ALA A 79 -3.75 -1.00 4.31
N ALA A 80 -2.78 -0.19 4.76
CA ALA A 80 -1.85 -0.60 5.80
C ALA A 80 -2.54 -0.74 7.17
N LEU A 81 -3.47 0.16 7.51
CA LEU A 81 -4.30 0.08 8.70
C LEU A 81 -5.15 -1.20 8.73
N CYS A 82 -5.62 -1.70 7.59
CA CYS A 82 -6.34 -2.96 7.52
C CYS A 82 -5.50 -4.14 7.99
N VAL A 83 -4.24 -4.22 7.56
CA VAL A 83 -3.33 -5.27 8.03
C VAL A 83 -2.99 -5.08 9.51
N ALA A 84 -2.65 -3.86 9.91
CA ALA A 84 -2.25 -3.57 11.29
C ALA A 84 -3.38 -3.84 12.29
N ALA A 85 -4.61 -3.44 11.96
CA ALA A 85 -5.78 -3.70 12.79
C ALA A 85 -6.06 -5.21 12.97
N CYS A 86 -5.84 -6.01 11.92
CA CYS A 86 -5.95 -7.47 12.02
C CYS A 86 -4.95 -8.03 13.03
N GLU A 87 -3.68 -7.62 12.95
CA GLU A 87 -2.63 -8.04 13.88
C GLU A 87 -2.91 -7.54 15.32
N VAL A 88 -3.43 -6.32 15.47
CA VAL A 88 -3.75 -5.74 16.79
C VAL A 88 -4.82 -6.56 17.49
N VAL A 89 -5.86 -7.04 16.80
CA VAL A 89 -6.89 -7.87 17.46
C VAL A 89 -6.46 -9.32 17.67
N GLY A 90 -5.32 -9.74 17.10
CA GLY A 90 -4.72 -11.07 17.27
C GLY A 90 -4.83 -11.99 16.05
N GLY A 91 -5.28 -11.48 14.90
CA GLY A 91 -5.36 -12.21 13.64
C GLY A 91 -4.02 -12.34 12.92
N ASP A 92 -3.99 -13.18 11.88
CA ASP A 92 -2.85 -13.27 10.97
C ASP A 92 -2.90 -12.12 9.95
N ARG A 93 -1.74 -11.51 9.71
CA ARG A 93 -1.54 -10.56 8.61
C ARG A 93 -2.05 -11.10 7.28
N ALA A 94 -1.78 -12.38 7.00
CA ALA A 94 -2.12 -13.02 5.73
C ALA A 94 -3.63 -12.96 5.43
N ASP A 95 -4.47 -13.03 6.47
CA ASP A 95 -5.92 -12.98 6.35
C ASP A 95 -6.44 -11.61 5.88
N ALA A 96 -5.66 -10.54 6.15
CA ALA A 96 -6.03 -9.17 5.81
C ALA A 96 -5.43 -8.66 4.49
N VAL A 97 -4.43 -9.34 3.91
CA VAL A 97 -3.73 -8.85 2.70
C VAL A 97 -4.68 -8.68 1.51
N VAL A 98 -5.64 -9.59 1.33
CA VAL A 98 -6.61 -9.51 0.23
C VAL A 98 -7.53 -8.30 0.42
N ALA A 99 -8.02 -8.08 1.65
CA ALA A 99 -8.86 -6.93 1.96
C ALA A 99 -8.11 -5.60 1.86
N ALA A 100 -6.87 -5.55 2.35
CA ALA A 100 -5.99 -4.40 2.19
C ALA A 100 -5.73 -4.07 0.72
N SER A 101 -5.55 -5.09 -0.13
CA SER A 101 -5.40 -4.93 -1.57
C SER A 101 -6.67 -4.37 -2.22
N ALA A 102 -7.85 -4.85 -1.81
CA ALA A 102 -9.12 -4.29 -2.28
C ALA A 102 -9.26 -2.82 -1.88
N ILE A 103 -8.92 -2.45 -0.64
CA ILE A 103 -8.95 -1.05 -0.17
C ILE A 103 -7.96 -0.18 -0.94
N HIS A 104 -6.76 -0.69 -1.25
CA HIS A 104 -5.79 -0.01 -2.11
C HIS A 104 -6.39 0.29 -3.49
N LEU A 105 -7.10 -0.67 -4.08
CA LEU A 105 -7.78 -0.47 -5.37
C LEU A 105 -8.88 0.60 -5.28
N MET A 106 -9.68 0.60 -4.21
CA MET A 106 -10.67 1.66 -3.98
C MET A 106 -10.00 3.04 -3.91
N HIS A 107 -8.89 3.15 -3.16
CA HIS A 107 -8.11 4.37 -3.09
C HIS A 107 -7.59 4.81 -4.46
N ALA A 108 -7.07 3.88 -5.26
CA ALA A 108 -6.51 4.19 -6.58
C ALA A 108 -7.58 4.68 -7.57
N ALA A 109 -8.76 4.08 -7.57
CA ALA A 109 -9.87 4.53 -8.39
C ALA A 109 -10.38 5.91 -7.97
N ILE A 110 -10.62 6.13 -6.67
CA ILE A 110 -11.03 7.44 -6.13
C ILE A 110 -9.98 8.49 -6.45
N TYR A 111 -8.70 8.18 -6.26
CA TYR A 111 -7.60 9.10 -6.59
C TYR A 111 -7.59 9.43 -8.08
N THR A 112 -7.74 8.44 -8.96
CA THR A 112 -7.80 8.68 -10.40
C THR A 112 -8.96 9.60 -10.76
N HIS A 113 -10.16 9.33 -10.22
CA HIS A 113 -11.37 10.11 -10.46
C HIS A 113 -11.30 11.55 -9.90
N ASP A 114 -10.75 11.73 -8.69
CA ASP A 114 -10.56 13.05 -8.06
C ASP A 114 -9.65 13.98 -8.88
N HIS A 115 -8.73 13.39 -9.66
CA HIS A 115 -7.74 14.13 -10.44
C HIS A 115 -8.07 14.22 -11.93
N LEU A 116 -9.17 13.61 -12.41
CA LEU A 116 -9.57 13.66 -13.82
C LEU A 116 -9.63 15.09 -14.35
N LEU A 117 -9.06 15.29 -15.54
CA LEU A 117 -9.19 16.54 -16.29
C LEU A 117 -10.62 16.67 -16.81
N LEU A 118 -11.46 17.36 -16.04
CA LEU A 118 -12.79 17.79 -16.46
C LEU A 118 -12.70 19.15 -17.15
N THR A 119 -13.54 19.41 -18.15
CA THR A 119 -13.56 20.67 -18.91
C THR A 119 -13.71 21.91 -18.03
N ASP A 120 -14.37 21.76 -16.88
CA ASP A 120 -14.79 22.86 -16.02
C ASP A 120 -13.95 22.99 -14.74
N ARG A 121 -12.90 22.18 -14.59
CA ARG A 121 -12.01 22.20 -13.41
C ARG A 121 -10.56 22.42 -13.84
N PRO A 122 -9.82 23.35 -13.20
CA PRO A 122 -8.39 23.43 -13.42
C PRO A 122 -7.75 22.07 -13.12
N GLY A 123 -6.88 21.59 -14.02
CA GLY A 123 -6.17 20.34 -13.83
C GLY A 123 -5.37 20.35 -12.53
N SER A 124 -5.29 19.21 -11.87
CA SER A 124 -4.68 19.07 -10.54
C SER A 124 -3.15 19.15 -10.51
N GLY A 125 -2.51 19.48 -11.64
CA GLY A 125 -1.05 19.51 -11.78
C GLY A 125 -0.39 18.13 -11.80
N ILE A 126 -1.17 17.05 -11.71
CA ILE A 126 -0.69 15.67 -11.73
C ILE A 126 -0.47 15.21 -13.17
N PRO A 127 0.63 14.50 -13.48
CA PRO A 127 0.87 13.98 -14.82
C PRO A 127 -0.14 12.89 -15.17
N HIS A 128 -0.97 13.15 -16.18
CA HIS A 128 -1.89 12.17 -16.76
C HIS A 128 -1.19 11.39 -17.88
N ARG A 129 -0.96 10.09 -17.66
CA ARG A 129 -0.31 9.23 -18.67
C ARG A 129 -1.30 8.80 -19.75
N PHE A 130 -2.58 8.70 -19.43
CA PHE A 130 -3.62 8.24 -20.35
C PHE A 130 -4.65 9.36 -20.59
N GLY A 131 -5.42 9.25 -21.67
CA GLY A 131 -6.50 10.21 -21.92
C GLY A 131 -7.61 10.10 -20.88
N SER A 132 -8.31 11.19 -20.57
CA SER A 132 -9.34 11.24 -19.52
C SER A 132 -10.39 10.13 -19.62
N ASN A 133 -10.79 9.74 -20.85
CA ASN A 133 -11.74 8.65 -21.07
C ASN A 133 -11.19 7.30 -20.60
N VAL A 134 -9.90 7.04 -20.82
CA VAL A 134 -9.23 5.80 -20.39
C VAL A 134 -9.09 5.79 -18.88
N GLU A 135 -8.69 6.91 -18.27
CA GLU A 135 -8.53 7.01 -16.82
C GLU A 135 -9.87 6.86 -16.08
N LEU A 136 -10.93 7.49 -16.60
CA LEU A 136 -12.30 7.35 -16.08
C LEU A 136 -12.74 5.89 -16.09
N LEU A 137 -12.73 5.25 -17.26
CA LEU A 137 -13.16 3.85 -17.43
C LEU A 137 -12.27 2.87 -16.67
N THR A 138 -10.97 3.17 -16.54
CA THR A 138 -10.07 2.32 -15.76
C THR A 138 -10.38 2.42 -14.28
N GLY A 139 -10.67 3.61 -13.74
CA GLY A 139 -11.17 3.76 -12.37
C GLY A 139 -12.46 2.97 -12.14
N ASP A 140 -13.40 3.01 -13.10
CA ASP A 140 -14.65 2.24 -13.07
C ASP A 140 -14.41 0.72 -13.10
N GLY A 141 -13.30 0.25 -13.70
CA GLY A 141 -12.89 -1.16 -13.72
C GLY A 141 -12.12 -1.60 -12.47
N ILE A 142 -11.34 -0.69 -11.86
CA ILE A 142 -10.55 -0.97 -10.65
C ILE A 142 -11.45 -1.24 -9.43
N MET A 143 -12.51 -0.45 -9.26
CA MET A 143 -13.46 -0.60 -8.15
C MET A 143 -14.09 -2.00 -8.06
N PRO A 144 -14.78 -2.53 -9.09
CA PRO A 144 -15.36 -3.87 -9.05
C PRO A 144 -14.30 -4.97 -8.95
N PHE A 145 -13.09 -4.77 -9.50
CA PHE A 145 -12.00 -5.74 -9.35
C PHE A 145 -11.57 -5.90 -7.89
N GLY A 146 -11.61 -4.84 -7.07
CA GLY A 146 -11.40 -4.95 -5.63
C GLY A 146 -12.39 -5.90 -4.95
N PHE A 147 -13.67 -5.83 -5.33
CA PHE A 147 -14.69 -6.76 -4.83
C PHE A 147 -14.52 -8.18 -5.37
N GLU A 148 -14.06 -8.33 -6.61
CA GLU A 148 -13.70 -9.64 -7.18
C GLU A 148 -12.61 -10.33 -6.35
N LEU A 149 -11.57 -9.60 -5.92
CA LEU A 149 -10.53 -10.14 -5.05
C LEU A 149 -11.07 -10.61 -3.70
N LEU A 150 -11.97 -9.84 -3.09
CA LEU A 150 -12.63 -10.21 -1.83
C LEU A 150 -13.44 -11.49 -2.00
N ALA A 151 -14.24 -11.58 -3.05
CA ALA A 151 -15.10 -12.73 -3.34
C ALA A 151 -14.30 -14.00 -3.68
N GLY A 152 -13.15 -13.86 -4.36
CA GLY A 152 -12.27 -14.97 -4.72
C GLY A 152 -11.34 -15.44 -3.60
N SER A 153 -11.36 -14.79 -2.43
CA SER A 153 -10.34 -14.97 -1.40
C SER A 153 -10.30 -16.35 -0.73
N GLY A 154 -11.37 -17.16 -0.80
CA GLY A 154 -11.42 -18.61 -0.50
C GLY A 154 -11.03 -19.10 0.91
N GLY A 155 -10.25 -18.33 1.68
CA GLY A 155 -9.65 -18.71 2.95
C GLY A 155 -10.21 -17.97 4.16
N ALA A 156 -10.88 -16.83 3.97
CA ALA A 156 -11.55 -16.13 5.05
C ALA A 156 -12.95 -16.72 5.30
N ASP A 157 -13.38 -16.71 6.57
CA ASP A 157 -14.77 -16.96 6.95
C ASP A 157 -15.71 -16.09 6.11
N SER A 158 -16.63 -16.75 5.38
CA SER A 158 -17.54 -16.09 4.45
C SER A 158 -18.39 -15.01 5.14
N GLU A 159 -18.72 -15.18 6.44
CA GLU A 159 -19.45 -14.17 7.19
C GLU A 159 -18.60 -12.92 7.43
N LYS A 160 -17.34 -13.09 7.84
CA LYS A 160 -16.39 -11.98 8.01
C LYS A 160 -16.15 -11.24 6.70
N MET A 161 -15.95 -11.99 5.61
CA MET A 161 -15.72 -11.40 4.29
C MET A 161 -16.92 -10.59 3.80
N LEU A 162 -18.15 -11.08 4.05
CA LEU A 162 -19.36 -10.33 3.73
C LEU A 162 -19.43 -9.01 4.53
N LYS A 163 -19.09 -9.02 5.82
CA LYS A 163 -19.01 -7.80 6.64
C LYS A 163 -17.98 -6.81 6.08
N VAL A 164 -16.82 -7.29 5.64
CA VAL A 164 -15.78 -6.47 4.98
C VAL A 164 -16.29 -5.85 3.67
N VAL A 165 -16.94 -6.64 2.82
CA VAL A 165 -17.55 -6.14 1.56
C VAL A 165 -18.56 -5.04 1.84
N VAL A 166 -19.45 -5.26 2.83
CA VAL A 166 -20.44 -4.25 3.24
C VAL A 166 -19.74 -2.98 3.72
N GLU A 167 -18.69 -3.11 4.52
CA GLU A 167 -18.00 -1.96 5.09
C GLU A 167 -17.28 -1.13 4.03
N ILE A 168 -16.59 -1.79 3.09
CA ILE A 168 -15.95 -1.13 1.94
C ILE A 168 -17.00 -0.45 1.06
N ALA A 169 -18.09 -1.15 0.73
CA ALA A 169 -19.16 -0.59 -0.10
C ALA A 169 -19.82 0.64 0.55
N GLN A 170 -20.00 0.64 1.88
CA GLN A 170 -20.51 1.82 2.60
C GLN A 170 -19.52 2.98 2.60
N ALA A 171 -18.22 2.70 2.71
CA ALA A 171 -17.18 3.72 2.72
C ALA A 171 -17.05 4.45 1.36
N VAL A 172 -17.16 3.69 0.25
CA VAL A 172 -17.05 4.26 -1.10
C VAL A 172 -18.38 4.72 -1.70
N GLY A 173 -19.50 4.23 -1.17
CA GLY A 173 -20.85 4.49 -1.70
C GLY A 173 -21.54 5.73 -1.13
N GLY A 174 -22.87 5.81 -1.33
CA GLY A 174 -23.68 6.99 -0.99
C GLY A 174 -23.63 7.40 0.48
N LYS A 175 -23.56 6.47 1.44
CA LYS A 175 -23.37 6.81 2.87
C LYS A 175 -21.99 7.46 3.13
N GLY A 176 -20.98 6.97 2.40
CA GLY A 176 -19.67 7.58 2.19
C GLY A 176 -19.72 9.04 1.69
N MET A 177 -20.68 9.34 0.82
CA MET A 177 -20.84 10.67 0.20
C MET A 177 -21.79 11.60 0.95
N VAL A 178 -22.85 11.08 1.59
CA VAL A 178 -23.93 11.86 2.24
C VAL A 178 -23.56 12.30 3.65
N ASP A 179 -22.87 11.48 4.44
CA ASP A 179 -22.35 11.92 5.75
C ASP A 179 -21.16 12.91 5.61
N GLY A 180 -20.73 13.18 4.37
CA GLY A 180 -19.49 13.86 4.00
C GLY A 180 -19.67 15.29 3.49
N TRP A 181 -20.55 16.10 4.08
CA TRP A 181 -20.76 17.51 3.70
C TRP A 181 -19.48 18.40 3.80
N SER A 182 -18.31 17.86 4.14
CA SER A 182 -17.04 18.61 4.14
C SER A 182 -15.74 17.79 4.01
N GLY A 183 -15.77 16.51 3.61
CA GLY A 183 -14.56 15.66 3.56
C GLY A 183 -14.38 14.86 2.27
N ARG A 184 -13.17 14.87 1.68
CA ARG A 184 -12.81 14.06 0.50
C ARG A 184 -13.05 12.56 0.77
N PRO A 185 -13.61 11.78 -0.18
CA PRO A 185 -13.92 10.35 -0.01
C PRO A 185 -12.72 9.52 0.47
N SER A 186 -11.52 9.84 0.00
CA SER A 186 -10.26 9.19 0.39
C SER A 186 -9.99 9.22 1.90
N ARG A 187 -10.44 10.27 2.63
CA ARG A 187 -10.22 10.41 4.08
C ARG A 187 -11.06 9.44 4.92
N ARG A 188 -12.02 8.72 4.32
CA ARG A 188 -12.90 7.76 5.02
C ARG A 188 -12.43 6.32 4.89
N LEU A 189 -11.51 6.03 3.96
CA LEU A 189 -11.00 4.68 3.78
C LEU A 189 -10.17 4.23 4.98
N ASP A 190 -9.55 5.14 5.74
CA ASP A 190 -8.74 4.78 6.90
C ASP A 190 -9.56 4.10 8.01
N GLY A 191 -10.73 4.67 8.34
CA GLY A 191 -11.67 4.06 9.27
C GLY A 191 -12.22 2.73 8.77
N CYS A 192 -12.54 2.65 7.48
CA CYS A 192 -12.98 1.41 6.84
C CYS A 192 -11.91 0.33 6.90
N GLY A 193 -10.66 0.66 6.57
CA GLY A 193 -9.55 -0.29 6.58
C GLY A 193 -9.30 -0.84 7.96
N ALA A 194 -9.22 0.05 8.95
CA ALA A 194 -9.07 -0.33 10.35
C ALA A 194 -10.21 -1.27 10.82
N ALA A 195 -11.48 -0.96 10.49
CA ALA A 195 -12.61 -1.83 10.80
C ALA A 195 -12.52 -3.20 10.10
N CYS A 196 -12.18 -3.22 8.81
CA CYS A 196 -12.05 -4.45 8.03
C CYS A 196 -10.96 -5.37 8.61
N GLY A 197 -9.83 -4.80 9.02
CA GLY A 197 -8.76 -5.55 9.68
C GLY A 197 -9.23 -6.19 10.98
N ALA A 198 -9.88 -5.42 11.85
CA ALA A 198 -10.41 -5.92 13.11
C ALA A 198 -11.46 -7.04 12.90
N ILE A 199 -12.33 -6.92 11.89
CA ILE A 199 -13.31 -7.97 11.53
C ILE A 199 -12.59 -9.26 11.14
N LEU A 200 -11.61 -9.18 10.25
CA LEU A 200 -10.90 -10.35 9.74
C LEU A 200 -10.11 -11.05 10.86
N GLY A 201 -9.43 -10.26 11.69
CA GLY A 201 -8.68 -10.76 12.85
C GLY A 201 -9.56 -11.30 13.99
N GLY A 202 -10.89 -11.24 13.86
CA GLY A 202 -11.81 -11.81 14.85
C GLY A 202 -12.02 -10.94 16.09
N GLY A 203 -11.81 -9.63 15.97
CA GLY A 203 -12.10 -8.67 17.03
C GLY A 203 -13.58 -8.69 17.43
N SER A 204 -13.84 -8.38 18.69
CA SER A 204 -15.17 -8.11 19.22
C SER A 204 -15.80 -6.87 18.58
N VAL A 205 -17.11 -6.71 18.74
CA VAL A 205 -17.84 -5.54 18.20
C VAL A 205 -17.25 -4.23 18.73
N GLU A 206 -16.87 -4.19 20.01
CA GLU A 206 -16.22 -3.02 20.61
C GLU A 206 -14.84 -2.76 20.00
N GLU A 207 -14.00 -3.79 19.83
CA GLU A 207 -12.69 -3.64 19.19
C GLU A 207 -12.81 -3.14 17.74
N ILE A 208 -13.79 -3.63 16.99
CA ILE A 208 -14.04 -3.19 15.61
C ILE A 208 -14.41 -1.70 15.60
N ASP A 209 -15.31 -1.26 16.48
CA ASP A 209 -15.79 0.12 16.53
C ASP A 209 -14.70 1.10 17.02
N ARG A 210 -13.92 0.69 18.02
CA ARG A 210 -12.72 1.41 18.51
C ARG A 210 -11.71 1.60 17.39
N MET A 211 -11.39 0.52 16.69
CA MET A 211 -10.42 0.54 15.59
C MET A 211 -10.91 1.37 14.41
N LYS A 212 -12.22 1.33 14.12
CA LYS A 212 -12.86 2.21 13.13
C LYS A 212 -12.69 3.68 13.49
N ARG A 213 -12.97 4.06 14.74
CA ARG A 213 -12.78 5.45 15.22
C ARG A 213 -11.32 5.88 15.13
N PHE A 214 -10.40 5.03 15.56
CA PHE A 214 -8.96 5.24 15.41
C PHE A 214 -8.60 5.56 13.95
N GLY A 215 -9.01 4.71 13.00
CA GLY A 215 -8.76 4.93 11.58
C GLY A 215 -9.38 6.24 11.06
N VAL A 216 -10.57 6.64 11.54
CA VAL A 216 -11.18 7.93 11.19
C VAL A 216 -10.30 9.10 11.66
N TYR A 217 -9.73 9.04 12.86
CA TYR A 217 -8.81 10.09 13.34
C TYR A 217 -7.52 10.13 12.53
N VAL A 218 -6.94 8.97 12.20
CA VAL A 218 -5.76 8.88 11.31
C VAL A 218 -6.04 9.54 9.96
N GLY A 219 -7.16 9.21 9.32
CA GLY A 219 -7.54 9.79 8.02
C GLY A 219 -7.77 11.29 8.08
N LYS A 220 -8.28 11.82 9.21
CA LYS A 220 -8.41 13.27 9.43
C LYS A 220 -7.05 13.96 9.56
N ILE A 221 -6.12 13.37 10.32
CA ILE A 221 -4.75 13.90 10.50
C ILE A 221 -4.03 13.92 9.15
N GLN A 222 -3.98 12.80 8.45
CA GLN A 222 -3.33 12.68 7.13
C GLN A 222 -3.98 13.63 6.11
N GLY A 223 -5.30 13.72 6.14
CA GLY A 223 -6.06 14.65 5.31
C GLY A 223 -5.66 16.11 5.54
N LEU A 224 -5.46 16.51 6.79
CA LEU A 224 -5.08 17.87 7.16
C LEU A 224 -3.64 18.20 6.78
N LEU A 225 -2.71 17.24 6.95
CA LEU A 225 -1.31 17.37 6.56
C LEU A 225 -1.13 17.48 5.03
N SER A 226 -2.00 16.83 4.26
CA SER A 226 -2.00 16.92 2.79
C SER A 226 -2.65 18.19 2.23
N ASP A 227 -3.31 18.99 3.07
CA ASP A 227 -4.01 20.20 2.63
C ASP A 227 -3.06 21.39 2.66
N GLU A 228 -2.67 21.91 1.49
CA GLU A 228 -1.81 23.10 1.37
C GLU A 228 -2.57 24.41 1.61
N SER A 229 -3.90 24.37 1.76
CA SER A 229 -4.74 25.58 1.92
C SER A 229 -5.06 25.86 3.40
N GLY A 230 -4.65 27.00 3.94
CA GLY A 230 -4.99 27.47 5.30
C GLY A 230 -3.79 27.75 6.23
N SER A 231 -4.05 28.47 7.33
CA SER A 231 -3.04 28.87 8.33
C SER A 231 -2.45 27.66 9.07
N GLU A 232 -1.12 27.54 9.03
CA GLU A 232 -0.35 26.39 9.54
C GLU A 232 -0.56 26.14 11.05
N GLY A 233 -0.68 27.20 11.86
CA GLY A 233 -0.84 27.10 13.31
C GLY A 233 -2.14 26.42 13.77
N GLY A 234 -3.26 26.70 13.10
CA GLY A 234 -4.55 26.09 13.46
C GLY A 234 -4.67 24.63 13.01
N LYS A 235 -3.89 24.22 12.01
CA LYS A 235 -3.86 22.83 11.53
C LYS A 235 -3.12 21.91 12.51
N VAL A 236 -1.99 22.38 13.05
CA VAL A 236 -1.20 21.61 14.01
C VAL A 236 -2.02 21.32 15.26
N GLU A 237 -2.65 22.32 15.87
CA GLU A 237 -3.48 22.14 17.08
C GLU A 237 -4.61 21.12 16.86
N LEU A 238 -5.28 21.17 15.71
CA LEU A 238 -6.35 20.22 15.38
C LEU A 238 -5.82 18.81 15.13
N ALA A 239 -4.65 18.66 14.50
CA ALA A 239 -3.98 17.38 14.31
C ALA A 239 -3.56 16.76 15.65
N GLU A 240 -3.04 17.56 16.58
CA GLU A 240 -2.69 17.11 17.92
C GLU A 240 -3.93 16.64 18.70
N LYS A 241 -5.03 17.39 18.64
CA LYS A 241 -6.29 16.97 19.25
C LYS A 241 -6.79 15.64 18.72
N TRP A 242 -6.72 15.41 17.41
CA TRP A 242 -7.12 14.13 16.82
C TRP A 242 -6.13 13.01 17.12
N ARG A 243 -4.84 13.32 17.26
CA ARG A 243 -3.82 12.36 17.71
C ARG A 243 -4.15 11.87 19.12
N ASP A 244 -4.47 12.77 20.04
CA ASP A 244 -4.77 12.41 21.41
C ASP A 244 -6.03 11.53 21.48
N LEU A 245 -7.10 11.91 20.77
CA LEU A 245 -8.30 11.06 20.62
C LEU A 245 -7.98 9.69 19.99
N ALA A 246 -7.08 9.63 19.00
CA ALA A 246 -6.67 8.36 18.41
C ALA A 246 -5.92 7.47 19.41
N LEU A 247 -5.06 8.05 20.25
CA LEU A 247 -4.35 7.31 21.29
C LEU A 247 -5.29 6.79 22.38
N GLU A 248 -6.30 7.58 22.78
CA GLU A 248 -7.35 7.12 23.72
C GLU A 248 -8.09 5.87 23.20
N GLU A 249 -8.37 5.77 21.89
CA GLU A 249 -8.97 4.56 21.33
C GLU A 249 -8.02 3.34 21.38
N LEU A 250 -6.71 3.57 21.34
CA LEU A 250 -5.69 2.51 21.40
C LEU A 250 -5.43 1.99 22.83
N GLU A 251 -5.68 2.79 23.87
CA GLU A 251 -5.55 2.38 25.27
C GLU A 251 -6.43 1.15 25.59
N TYR A 252 -7.55 0.99 24.90
CA TYR A 252 -8.41 -0.18 25.04
C TYR A 252 -7.72 -1.52 24.70
N PHE A 253 -6.67 -1.50 23.89
CA PHE A 253 -5.99 -2.69 23.39
C PHE A 253 -4.75 -3.10 24.22
N GLU A 254 -4.62 -2.58 25.46
CA GLU A 254 -3.48 -2.82 26.37
C GLU A 254 -2.97 -4.28 26.33
N GLY A 255 -1.66 -4.45 26.09
CA GLY A 255 -1.00 -5.77 25.98
C GLY A 255 -0.93 -6.38 24.57
N LYS A 256 -1.56 -5.75 23.56
CA LYS A 256 -1.45 -6.15 22.14
C LYS A 256 -0.35 -5.33 21.42
N LYS A 257 -0.06 -5.64 20.14
CA LYS A 257 1.02 -5.02 19.33
C LYS A 257 0.75 -3.54 18.97
N ILE A 258 0.57 -2.67 19.96
CA ILE A 258 0.14 -1.26 19.78
C ILE A 258 1.31 -0.33 19.44
N GLU A 259 2.54 -0.65 19.88
CA GLU A 259 3.70 0.24 19.67
C GLU A 259 3.97 0.55 18.20
N GLN A 260 3.67 -0.40 17.31
CA GLN A 260 3.87 -0.23 15.88
C GLN A 260 2.75 0.63 15.26
N ILE A 261 1.50 0.42 15.67
CA ILE A 261 0.35 1.17 15.10
C ILE A 261 0.35 2.64 15.54
N SER A 262 0.78 2.95 16.77
CA SER A 262 0.83 4.32 17.29
C SER A 262 1.84 5.21 16.56
N THR A 263 2.80 4.63 15.84
CA THR A 263 3.75 5.41 15.03
C THR A 263 3.07 6.15 13.87
N ILE A 264 1.89 5.70 13.43
CA ILE A 264 1.17 6.27 12.28
C ILE A 264 0.52 7.64 12.57
N VAL A 265 0.28 7.94 13.84
CA VAL A 265 -0.32 9.21 14.31
C VAL A 265 0.73 10.23 14.77
N ARG A 266 2.03 9.94 14.58
CA ARG A 266 3.08 10.90 14.91
C ARG A 266 3.00 12.10 13.97
N VAL A 267 2.62 13.24 14.53
CA VAL A 267 2.71 14.55 13.90
C VAL A 267 4.15 15.02 14.09
N THR A 268 4.95 15.05 13.03
CA THR A 268 6.33 15.58 13.02
C THR A 268 6.37 16.94 12.36
#